data_AF-A0A7S1CKX7-F1
#
_entry.id   AF-A0A7S1CKX7-F1
#
_cell.length_a   1.000
_cell.length_b   1.000
_cell.length_c   1.000
_cell.angle_alpha   90.00
_cell.angle_beta   90.00
_cell.angle_gamma   90.00
#
_symmetry.space_group_name_H-M   'P 1'
#
loop_
_entity.id
_entity.type
_entity.pdbx_description
1 polymer ?
#
loop_
_entity_poly.entity_id
_entity_poly.type
_entity_poly.pdbx_seq_one_letter_code
_entity_poly.pdbx_strand_id
1 'polypeptide(L)'
;GTDSTLLRGVPARSDVGFLTLFEHYEYVEVGSHYKEPRFPIWVVCSESHYSVLFSRDPSLTTGVPDAPFDVFYYDMLARQDEVYRLTVTPHPDPPLDPEAAKSADNPP
;
A
#
# COMPACT_ATOMS: atom_id res chain seq x y z
N GLY A 1 -23.95 26.17 19.01
CA GLY A 1 -22.66 25.64 19.48
C GLY A 1 -22.15 24.68 18.43
N THR A 2 -21.05 25.01 17.79
CA THR A 2 -20.45 24.20 16.73
C THR A 2 -18.97 24.05 17.06
N ASP A 3 -18.67 23.33 18.13
CA ASP A 3 -17.31 22.85 18.35
C ASP A 3 -17.11 21.69 17.37
N SER A 4 -16.36 21.94 16.31
CA SER A 4 -15.91 20.91 15.38
C SER A 4 -14.45 20.56 15.69
N THR A 5 -14.18 19.26 15.82
CA THR A 5 -12.81 18.76 15.97
C THR A 5 -12.21 18.54 14.59
N LEU A 6 -11.22 19.37 14.22
CA LEU A 6 -10.45 19.16 13.00
C LEU A 6 -9.36 18.10 13.24
N LEU A 7 -9.49 16.96 12.58
CA LEU A 7 -8.47 15.91 12.58
C LEU A 7 -7.41 16.23 11.51
N ARG A 8 -6.14 16.32 11.90
CA ARG A 8 -5.02 16.74 11.03
C ARG A 8 -4.12 15.59 10.56
N GLY A 9 -4.55 14.34 10.75
CA GLY A 9 -3.72 13.17 10.47
C GLY A 9 -2.42 13.17 11.28
N VAL A 10 -1.38 12.54 10.74
CA VAL A 10 -0.06 12.43 11.38
C VAL A 10 0.84 13.60 10.94
N PRO A 11 1.57 14.26 11.86
CA PRO A 11 2.28 15.49 11.57
C PRO A 11 3.59 15.30 10.78
N ALA A 12 4.12 14.09 10.69
CA ALA A 12 5.39 13.81 10.02
C ALA A 12 5.41 12.40 9.44
N ARG A 13 6.34 12.17 8.50
CA ARG A 13 6.60 10.85 7.91
C ARG A 13 6.86 9.79 8.98
N SER A 14 6.07 8.72 8.95
CA SER A 14 6.13 7.61 9.91
C SER A 14 7.27 6.64 9.59
N ASP A 15 7.76 5.92 10.60
CA ASP A 15 8.77 4.87 10.40
C ASP A 15 8.18 3.62 9.73
N VAL A 16 6.92 3.30 10.08
CA VAL A 16 6.14 2.18 9.54
C VAL A 16 4.93 2.73 8.81
N GLY A 17 4.65 2.15 7.65
CA GLY A 17 3.53 2.55 6.82
C GLY A 17 2.23 1.92 7.27
N PHE A 18 1.13 2.50 6.79
CA PHE A 18 -0.20 1.97 7.03
C PHE A 18 -0.96 1.92 5.70
N LEU A 19 -1.61 0.80 5.43
CA LEU A 19 -2.47 0.57 4.28
C LEU A 19 -3.78 -0.02 4.77
N THR A 20 -4.90 0.31 4.16
CA THR A 20 -6.20 -0.16 4.63
C THR A 20 -7.16 -0.41 3.49
N LEU A 21 -7.91 -1.51 3.57
CA LEU A 21 -8.97 -1.82 2.61
C LEU A 21 -10.09 -0.77 2.65
N PHE A 22 -10.28 -0.10 3.80
CA PHE A 22 -11.25 0.99 3.92
C PHE A 22 -10.92 2.21 3.03
N GLU A 23 -9.66 2.38 2.64
CA GLU A 23 -9.27 3.41 1.67
C GLU A 23 -9.65 2.98 0.24
N HIS A 24 -9.49 1.71 -0.08
CA HIS A 24 -9.98 1.16 -1.35
C HIS A 24 -11.51 1.26 -1.48
N TYR A 25 -12.23 1.13 -0.37
CA TYR A 25 -13.67 1.34 -0.30
C TYR A 25 -14.08 2.82 -0.19
N GLU A 26 -13.15 3.76 -0.29
CA GLU A 26 -13.38 5.21 -0.24
C GLU A 26 -14.00 5.71 1.08
N TYR A 27 -13.88 4.94 2.18
CA TYR A 27 -14.38 5.33 3.49
C TYR A 27 -13.41 6.23 4.27
N VAL A 28 -12.10 6.06 4.05
CA VAL A 28 -11.05 6.84 4.70
C VAL A 28 -9.95 7.16 3.69
N GLU A 29 -9.18 8.22 3.95
CA GLU A 29 -7.93 8.48 3.22
C GLU A 29 -6.74 8.25 4.16
N VAL A 30 -5.76 7.48 3.69
CA VAL A 30 -4.47 7.36 4.35
C VAL A 30 -3.52 8.40 3.75
N GLY A 31 -3.08 9.33 4.60
CA GLY A 31 -2.15 10.39 4.18
C GLY A 31 -0.76 9.86 3.79
N SER A 32 -0.04 10.65 2.99
CA SER A 32 1.31 10.32 2.47
C SER A 32 2.32 9.97 3.57
N HIS A 33 2.22 10.60 4.74
CA HIS A 33 3.07 10.29 5.90
C HIS A 33 2.99 8.83 6.37
N TYR A 34 1.92 8.10 6.04
CA TYR A 34 1.79 6.67 6.26
C TYR A 34 1.98 5.83 4.98
N LYS A 35 1.67 6.35 3.79
CA LYS A 35 1.90 5.61 2.54
C LYS A 35 3.37 5.52 2.16
N GLU A 36 4.15 6.53 2.53
CA GLU A 36 5.58 6.66 2.24
C GLU A 36 6.41 6.54 3.53
N PRO A 37 6.47 5.37 4.19
CA PRO A 37 7.19 5.22 5.45
C PRO A 37 8.70 5.36 5.29
N ARG A 38 9.43 5.58 6.39
CA ARG A 38 10.91 5.63 6.36
C ARG A 38 11.55 4.27 6.12
N PHE A 39 10.91 3.19 6.58
CA PHE A 39 11.36 1.82 6.36
C PHE A 39 10.33 1.08 5.51
N PRO A 40 10.77 0.13 4.67
CA PRO A 40 9.88 -0.67 3.81
C PRO A 40 9.10 -1.71 4.63
N ILE A 41 8.27 -1.23 5.55
CA ILE A 41 7.44 -2.00 6.47
C ILE A 41 6.07 -1.31 6.48
N TRP A 42 5.02 -2.07 6.21
CA TRP A 42 3.64 -1.59 6.18
C TRP A 42 2.76 -2.51 7.02
N VAL A 43 1.97 -1.91 7.90
CA VAL A 43 0.83 -2.59 8.52
C VAL A 43 -0.36 -2.48 7.57
N VAL A 44 -0.98 -3.61 7.26
CA VAL A 44 -2.14 -3.69 6.38
C VAL A 44 -3.38 -4.00 7.22
N CYS A 45 -4.40 -3.16 7.12
CA CYS A 45 -5.72 -3.36 7.72
C CYS A 45 -6.69 -3.91 6.69
N SER A 46 -7.04 -5.19 6.83
CA SER A 46 -8.01 -5.91 6.01
C SER A 46 -9.29 -6.14 6.82
N GLU A 47 -10.07 -5.07 6.98
CA GLU A 47 -11.31 -5.03 7.76
C GLU A 47 -11.12 -5.30 9.27
N SER A 48 -11.24 -6.55 9.70
CA SER A 48 -11.12 -6.96 11.11
C SER A 48 -9.74 -7.53 11.47
N HIS A 49 -8.85 -7.62 10.47
CA HIS A 49 -7.56 -8.27 10.61
C HIS A 49 -6.41 -7.36 10.21
N TYR A 50 -5.30 -7.45 10.95
CA TYR A 50 -4.07 -6.70 10.67
C TYR A 50 -2.93 -7.66 10.37
N SER A 51 -2.21 -7.40 9.29
CA SER A 51 -1.00 -8.12 8.89
C SER A 51 0.14 -7.14 8.61
N VAL A 52 1.34 -7.68 8.38
CA VAL A 52 2.54 -6.89 8.05
C VAL A 52 3.09 -7.32 6.70
N LEU A 53 3.32 -6.34 5.84
CA LEU A 53 4.17 -6.48 4.65
C LEU A 53 5.51 -5.79 4.91
N PHE A 54 6.61 -6.42 4.55
CA PHE A 54 7.91 -5.75 4.58
C PHE A 54 8.80 -6.17 3.43
N SER A 55 9.76 -5.33 3.07
CA SER A 55 10.81 -5.66 2.12
C SER A 55 12.19 -5.45 2.73
N ARG A 56 13.18 -6.07 2.12
CA ARG A 56 14.60 -5.80 2.41
C ARG A 56 15.17 -4.72 1.50
N ASP A 57 14.42 -4.30 0.49
CA ASP A 57 14.81 -3.26 -0.44
C ASP A 57 14.35 -1.88 0.07
N PRO A 58 15.26 -1.00 0.50
CA PRO A 58 14.89 0.34 0.96
C PRO A 58 14.40 1.26 -0.18
N SER A 59 14.70 0.93 -1.45
CA SER A 59 14.32 1.76 -2.60
C SER A 59 12.80 1.94 -2.72
N LEU A 60 12.03 0.94 -2.25
CA LEU A 60 10.55 0.94 -2.21
C LEU A 60 9.94 2.06 -1.36
N THR A 61 10.75 2.79 -0.59
CA THR A 61 10.30 3.94 0.22
C THR A 61 10.60 5.29 -0.42
N THR A 62 11.23 5.31 -1.59
CA THR A 62 11.74 6.54 -2.24
C THR A 62 11.11 6.82 -3.60
N GLY A 63 10.18 5.99 -4.07
CA GLY A 63 9.47 6.18 -5.33
C GLY A 63 8.57 5.00 -5.68
N VAL A 64 7.91 5.11 -6.83
CA VAL A 64 7.14 4.01 -7.43
C VAL A 64 8.11 3.05 -8.11
N PRO A 65 8.15 1.76 -7.74
CA PRO A 65 9.00 0.78 -8.40
C PRO A 65 8.60 0.60 -9.87
N ASP A 66 9.59 0.54 -10.75
CA ASP A 66 9.43 0.33 -12.21
C ASP A 66 9.70 -1.12 -12.63
N ALA A 67 10.23 -1.94 -11.72
CA ALA A 67 10.52 -3.35 -11.91
C ALA A 67 9.83 -4.21 -10.82
N PRO A 68 9.61 -5.51 -11.08
CA PRO A 68 9.10 -6.42 -10.07
C PRO A 68 9.97 -6.45 -8.81
N PHE A 69 9.33 -6.48 -7.64
CA PHE A 69 10.01 -6.49 -6.34
C PHE A 69 9.37 -7.49 -5.39
N ASP A 70 10.15 -7.94 -4.40
CA ASP A 70 9.69 -8.88 -3.39
C ASP A 70 9.24 -8.15 -2.11
N VAL A 71 8.12 -8.62 -1.56
CA VAL A 71 7.66 -8.32 -0.20
C VAL A 71 7.39 -9.61 0.56
N PHE A 72 7.53 -9.56 1.87
CA PHE A 72 7.30 -10.65 2.80
C PHE A 72 6.04 -10.37 3.60
N TYR A 73 5.17 -11.37 3.69
CA TYR A 73 3.90 -11.29 4.39
C TYR A 73 3.99 -12.01 5.74
N TYR A 74 3.55 -11.32 6.79
CA TYR A 74 3.47 -11.83 8.14
C TYR A 74 2.08 -11.61 8.74
N ASP A 75 1.43 -12.72 9.11
CA ASP A 75 0.14 -12.76 9.79
C ASP A 75 0.35 -13.37 11.18
N MET A 76 0.06 -12.58 12.22
CA MET A 76 0.26 -12.97 13.62
C MET A 76 -0.67 -14.10 14.11
N LEU A 77 -1.69 -14.49 13.34
CA LEU A 77 -2.64 -15.53 13.74
C LEU A 77 -2.34 -16.91 13.16
N ALA A 78 -1.52 -16.99 12.10
CA ALA A 78 -1.47 -18.17 11.24
C ALA A 78 -0.49 -19.28 11.68
N ARG A 79 0.26 -19.12 12.79
CA ARG A 79 1.41 -20.00 13.14
C ARG A 79 2.26 -20.27 11.89
N GLN A 80 2.81 -19.20 11.32
CA GLN A 80 3.54 -19.26 10.06
C GLN A 80 4.74 -20.19 10.17
N ASP A 81 4.60 -21.42 9.68
CA ASP A 81 5.66 -22.42 9.68
C ASP A 81 6.77 -22.07 8.65
N GLU A 82 6.41 -21.30 7.61
CA GLU A 82 7.32 -20.84 6.56
C GLU A 82 7.11 -19.36 6.19
N VAL A 83 8.14 -18.74 5.62
CA VAL A 83 8.09 -17.34 5.18
C VAL A 83 7.28 -17.21 3.88
N TYR A 84 6.22 -16.39 3.89
CA TYR A 84 5.49 -16.05 2.67
C TYR A 84 6.19 -14.90 1.95
N ARG A 85 6.74 -15.19 0.77
CA ARG A 85 7.33 -14.20 -0.14
C ARG A 85 6.42 -13.98 -1.34
N LEU A 86 6.04 -12.73 -1.58
CA LEU A 86 5.21 -12.29 -2.68
C LEU A 86 6.07 -11.45 -3.63
N THR A 87 5.97 -11.71 -4.93
CA THR A 87 6.56 -10.84 -5.95
C THR A 87 5.47 -9.96 -6.53
N VAL A 88 5.64 -8.64 -6.39
CA VAL A 88 4.73 -7.64 -6.92
C VAL A 88 5.28 -7.14 -8.24
N THR A 89 4.47 -7.22 -9.30
CA THR A 89 4.78 -6.60 -10.58
C THR A 89 4.07 -5.26 -10.65
N PRO A 90 4.79 -4.12 -10.69
CA PRO A 90 4.16 -2.83 -10.92
C PRO A 90 3.38 -2.88 -12.24
N HIS A 91 2.07 -2.65 -12.17
CA HIS A 91 1.27 -2.44 -13.36
C HIS A 91 1.23 -0.92 -13.61
N PRO A 92 1.47 -0.43 -14.84
CA PRO A 92 1.19 0.97 -15.14
C PRO A 92 -0.27 1.25 -14.78
N ASP A 93 -0.59 2.38 -14.16
CA ASP A 93 -1.99 2.72 -13.88
C ASP A 93 -2.81 2.47 -15.14
N PRO A 94 -3.92 1.69 -15.07
CA PRO A 94 -4.80 1.61 -16.22
C PRO A 94 -5.18 3.05 -16.58
N PRO A 95 -5.17 3.41 -17.87
CA PRO A 95 -5.45 4.78 -18.26
C PRO A 95 -6.75 5.23 -17.58
N LEU A 96 -6.72 6.44 -17.01
CA LEU A 96 -7.89 7.04 -16.35
C LEU A 96 -9.13 7.05 -17.26
N ASP A 97 -8.92 6.89 -18.57
CA ASP A 97 -9.94 6.65 -19.57
C ASP A 97 -10.05 5.15 -19.97
N PRO A 98 -11.20 4.50 -19.70
CA PRO A 98 -11.45 3.11 -20.12
C PRO A 98 -11.46 2.88 -21.65
N GLU A 99 -11.50 3.92 -22.49
CA GLU A 99 -11.34 3.77 -23.95
C GLU A 99 -9.89 3.54 -24.38
N ALA A 100 -8.91 4.12 -23.68
CA ALA A 100 -7.50 3.97 -24.04
C ALA A 100 -6.97 2.54 -23.75
N ALA A 101 -7.55 1.85 -22.77
CA ALA A 101 -7.23 0.46 -22.46
C ALA A 101 -7.60 -0.51 -23.61
N LYS A 102 -8.63 -0.21 -24.41
CA LYS A 102 -9.06 -1.05 -25.54
C LYS A 102 -8.14 -0.96 -26.75
N SER A 103 -7.37 0.13 -26.88
CA SER A 103 -6.44 0.30 -28.01
C SER A 103 -5.11 -0.44 -27.83
N ALA A 104 -4.73 -0.80 -26.60
CA ALA A 104 -3.45 -1.44 -26.31
C ALA A 104 -3.45 -2.95 -26.58
N ASP A 105 -4.63 -3.56 -26.71
CA ASP A 105 -4.80 -5.02 -26.84
C ASP A 105 -4.84 -5.51 -28.30
N ASN A 106 -4.49 -4.64 -29.26
CA ASN A 106 -4.45 -4.98 -30.68
C ASN A 106 -3.09 -4.59 -31.30
N PRO A 107 -2.08 -5.48 -31.26
CA PRO A 107 -0.83 -5.23 -31.96
C PRO A 107 -1.05 -5.34 -33.49
N PRO A 108 -0.18 -4.72 -34.31
CA PRO A 108 -0.28 -4.74 -35.77
C PRO A 108 -0.09 -6.14 -36.38
#